data_AF-A0A9D5YG22-F1
#
_entry.id   AF-A0A9D5YG22-F1
#
_cell.length_a   1.000
_cell.length_b   1.000
_cell.length_c   1.000
_cell.angle_alpha   90.00
_cell.angle_beta   90.00
_cell.angle_gamma   90.00
#
_symmetry.space_group_name_H-M   'P 1'
#
loop_
_entity.id
_entity.type
_entity.pdbx_description
1 polymer ?
#
loop_
_entity_poly.entity_id
_entity_poly.type
_entity_poly.pdbx_seq_one_letter_code
_entity_poly.pdbx_strand_id
1 'polypeptide(L)'
;MTVNQAIERADALYPNVLPFTLKMQWLKELDEKVFTEFISSYEGYEKRAPEKEYTPLTKLLIDEPFCSIYVRYICLQADIMNGDTAGYKNSASLFNSAYLSFMNHFNRTNFIKKRKIRIGGEC
;
A
#
# COMPACT_ATOMS: atom_id res chain seq x y z
N MET A 1 -8.94 2.33 -6.57
CA MET A 1 -9.72 2.56 -5.34
C MET A 1 -9.38 3.94 -4.80
N THR A 2 -10.35 4.67 -4.23
CA THR A 2 -10.08 5.95 -3.54
C THR A 2 -9.81 5.74 -2.05
N VAL A 3 -9.27 6.76 -1.38
CA VAL A 3 -9.09 6.78 0.09
C VAL A 3 -10.40 6.45 0.82
N ASN A 4 -11.50 7.13 0.48
CA ASN A 4 -12.78 6.90 1.15
C ASN A 4 -13.25 5.44 1.00
N GLN A 5 -13.18 4.89 -0.21
CA GLN A 5 -13.57 3.52 -0.48
C GLN A 5 -12.73 2.50 0.30
N ALA A 6 -11.43 2.76 0.45
CA ALA A 6 -10.53 1.88 1.19
C ALA A 6 -10.88 1.85 2.69
N ILE A 7 -11.14 3.03 3.26
CA ILE A 7 -11.47 3.19 4.67
C ILE A 7 -12.86 2.62 4.98
N GLU A 8 -13.87 2.92 4.17
CA GLU A 8 -15.22 2.36 4.32
C GLU A 8 -15.22 0.83 4.26
N ARG A 9 -14.45 0.24 3.34
CA ARG A 9 -14.30 -1.22 3.25
C ARG A 9 -13.59 -1.79 4.48
N ALA A 10 -12.57 -1.11 4.99
CA ALA A 10 -11.87 -1.55 6.20
C ALA A 10 -12.78 -1.48 7.43
N ASP A 11 -13.53 -0.39 7.59
CA ASP A 11 -14.45 -0.20 8.71
C ASP A 11 -15.64 -1.17 8.66
N ALA A 12 -16.09 -1.56 7.47
CA ALA A 12 -17.10 -2.60 7.31
C ALA A 12 -16.59 -4.00 7.68
N LEU A 13 -15.31 -4.30 7.42
CA LEU A 13 -14.69 -5.59 7.76
C LEU A 13 -14.27 -5.67 9.23
N TYR A 14 -13.81 -4.56 9.78
CA TYR A 14 -13.29 -4.45 11.14
C TYR A 14 -13.84 -3.17 11.78
N PRO A 15 -15.05 -3.21 12.36
CA PRO A 15 -15.64 -2.07 13.03
C PRO A 15 -14.73 -1.52 14.14
N ASN A 16 -14.39 -0.23 14.07
CA ASN A 16 -13.44 0.41 14.96
C ASN A 16 -13.82 1.87 15.25
N VAL A 17 -13.23 2.46 16.29
CA VAL A 17 -13.41 3.88 16.68
C VAL A 17 -12.28 4.78 16.18
N LEU A 18 -11.42 4.28 15.28
CA LEU A 18 -10.25 5.01 14.85
C LEU A 18 -10.65 6.17 13.92
N PRO A 19 -10.05 7.36 14.09
CA PRO A 19 -10.36 8.50 13.26
C PRO A 19 -10.10 8.25 11.77
N PHE A 20 -10.96 8.80 10.90
CA PHE A 20 -10.77 8.74 9.45
C PHE A 20 -9.42 9.33 9.01
N THR A 21 -9.03 10.47 9.60
CA THR A 21 -7.77 11.17 9.28
C THR A 21 -6.54 10.33 9.57
N LEU A 22 -6.56 9.54 10.65
CA LEU A 22 -5.48 8.62 11.00
C LEU A 22 -5.37 7.50 9.97
N LYS A 23 -6.50 6.88 9.61
CA LYS A 23 -6.54 5.84 8.57
C LYS A 23 -6.08 6.36 7.22
N MET A 24 -6.44 7.59 6.86
CA MET A 24 -5.97 8.26 5.64
C MET A 24 -4.46 8.51 5.66
N GLN A 25 -3.88 8.90 6.81
CA GLN A 25 -2.43 9.04 6.95
C GLN A 25 -1.71 7.72 6.71
N TRP A 26 -2.20 6.61 7.26
CA TRP A 26 -1.64 5.29 7.00
C TRP A 26 -1.68 4.90 5.52
N LEU A 27 -2.76 5.21 4.81
CA LEU A 27 -2.84 4.97 3.37
C LEU A 27 -1.82 5.78 2.59
N LYS A 28 -1.64 7.06 2.95
CA LYS A 28 -0.61 7.92 2.35
C LYS A 28 0.79 7.36 2.59
N GLU A 29 1.11 7.01 3.83
CA GLU A 29 2.41 6.42 4.19
C GLU A 29 2.68 5.12 3.43
N LEU A 30 1.67 4.27 3.27
CA LEU A 30 1.80 3.05 2.48
C LEU A 30 2.10 3.36 1.01
N ASP A 31 1.39 4.31 0.40
CA ASP A 31 1.65 4.71 -0.98
C ASP A 31 3.04 5.31 -1.19
N GLU A 32 3.49 6.15 -0.27
CA GLU A 32 4.84 6.71 -0.28
C GLU A 32 5.90 5.61 -0.16
N LYS A 33 5.67 4.63 0.73
CA LYS A 33 6.56 3.48 0.92
C LYS A 33 6.62 2.61 -0.34
N VAL A 34 5.47 2.23 -0.89
CA VAL A 34 5.38 1.40 -2.10
C VAL A 34 6.01 2.11 -3.29
N PHE A 35 5.78 3.41 -3.44
CA PHE A 35 6.39 4.19 -4.50
C PHE A 35 7.92 4.22 -4.35
N THR A 36 8.41 4.62 -3.18
CA THR A 36 9.83 4.84 -2.93
C THR A 36 10.62 3.53 -3.01
N GLU A 37 10.13 2.47 -2.39
CA GLU A 37 10.87 1.20 -2.28
C GLU A 37 10.72 0.30 -3.50
N PHE A 38 9.62 0.41 -4.25
CA PHE A 38 9.30 -0.54 -5.32
C PHE A 38 9.06 0.15 -6.66
N ILE A 39 8.01 0.95 -6.81
CA ILE A 39 7.56 1.44 -8.13
C ILE A 39 8.56 2.41 -8.76
N SER A 40 9.24 3.26 -7.97
CA SER A 40 10.24 4.22 -8.46
C SER A 40 11.45 3.57 -9.13
N SER A 41 11.68 2.28 -8.88
CA SER A 41 12.80 1.53 -9.46
C SER A 41 12.57 1.11 -10.93
N TYR A 42 11.34 1.25 -11.43
CA TYR A 42 10.96 0.88 -12.80
C TYR A 42 10.94 2.10 -13.71
N GLU A 43 11.53 1.95 -14.89
CA GLU A 43 11.59 3.01 -15.88
C GLU A 43 10.21 3.41 -16.41
N GLY A 44 9.95 4.72 -16.47
CA GLY A 44 8.69 5.28 -16.93
C GLY A 44 7.60 5.38 -15.87
N TYR A 45 7.91 5.02 -14.62
CA TYR A 45 7.00 5.13 -13.48
C TYR A 45 7.33 6.29 -12.55
N GLU A 46 8.32 7.13 -12.88
CA GLU A 46 8.72 8.30 -12.08
C GLU A 46 7.57 9.30 -11.89
N LYS A 47 6.62 9.35 -12.83
CA LYS A 47 5.44 10.23 -12.78
C LYS A 47 4.25 9.66 -12.00
N ARG A 48 4.32 8.42 -11.52
CA ARG A 48 3.30 7.82 -10.64
C ARG A 48 3.52 8.14 -9.15
N ALA A 49 4.26 9.19 -8.83
CA ALA A 49 4.44 9.60 -7.44
C ALA A 49 3.07 9.85 -6.77
N PRO A 50 2.88 9.44 -5.50
CA PRO A 50 1.70 9.76 -4.73
C PRO A 50 1.43 11.26 -4.68
N GLU A 51 0.16 11.65 -4.52
CA GLU A 51 -0.22 13.03 -4.27
C GLU A 51 0.39 13.53 -2.95
N LYS A 52 0.81 14.80 -2.89
CA LYS A 52 1.37 15.38 -1.65
C LYS A 52 0.34 15.46 -0.52
N GLU A 53 -0.91 15.70 -0.89
CA GLU A 53 -2.03 15.86 0.02
C GLU A 53 -3.11 14.84 -0.36
N TYR A 54 -3.62 14.13 0.65
CA TYR A 54 -4.66 13.13 0.46
C TYR A 54 -6.00 13.72 0.85
N THR A 55 -6.97 13.54 -0.03
CA THR A 55 -8.38 13.81 0.23
C THR A 55 -9.15 12.50 0.21
N PRO A 56 -10.39 12.45 0.71
CA PRO A 56 -11.23 11.25 0.60
C PRO A 56 -11.40 10.76 -0.86
N LEU A 57 -11.28 11.65 -1.84
CA LEU A 57 -11.41 11.36 -3.27
C LEU A 57 -10.09 10.99 -3.94
N THR A 58 -8.95 11.20 -3.28
CA THR A 58 -7.62 10.86 -3.82
C THR A 58 -7.59 9.38 -4.19
N LYS A 59 -7.11 9.11 -5.42
CA LYS A 59 -6.98 7.77 -5.95
C LYS A 59 -5.67 7.15 -5.45
N LEU A 60 -5.76 5.97 -4.87
CA LEU A 60 -4.60 5.24 -4.36
C LEU A 60 -3.74 4.67 -5.48
N LEU A 61 -2.44 4.53 -5.22
CA LEU A 61 -1.41 4.17 -6.19
C LEU A 61 -1.57 2.77 -6.81
N ILE A 62 -1.97 1.79 -6.00
CA ILE A 62 -2.18 0.40 -6.41
C ILE A 62 -3.60 0.26 -6.95
N ASP A 63 -3.69 0.03 -8.25
CA ASP A 63 -4.93 -0.17 -8.97
C ASP A 63 -5.55 -1.58 -8.72
N GLU A 64 -6.80 -1.76 -9.16
CA GLU A 64 -7.45 -3.07 -9.21
C GLU A 64 -6.63 -4.04 -10.10
N PRO A 65 -6.56 -5.35 -9.78
CA PRO A 65 -7.29 -6.08 -8.74
C PRO A 65 -6.60 -6.12 -7.35
N PHE A 66 -5.47 -5.42 -7.18
CA PHE A 66 -4.62 -5.56 -5.99
C PHE A 66 -4.90 -4.54 -4.90
N CYS A 67 -5.85 -3.62 -5.11
CA CYS A 67 -6.13 -2.53 -4.18
C CYS A 67 -6.61 -3.03 -2.79
N SER A 68 -7.03 -4.30 -2.65
CA SER A 68 -7.37 -4.88 -1.33
C SER A 68 -6.22 -4.82 -0.30
N ILE A 69 -4.97 -4.61 -0.74
CA ILE A 69 -3.80 -4.38 0.12
C ILE A 69 -4.07 -3.24 1.12
N TYR A 70 -4.68 -2.14 0.69
CA TYR A 70 -4.96 -0.99 1.56
C TYR A 70 -5.94 -1.32 2.69
N VAL A 71 -6.98 -2.08 2.37
CA VAL A 71 -7.98 -2.51 3.35
C VAL A 71 -7.32 -3.40 4.41
N ARG A 72 -6.47 -4.35 3.98
CA ARG A 72 -5.72 -5.23 4.89
C ARG A 72 -4.71 -4.46 5.73
N TYR A 73 -4.08 -3.44 5.16
CA TYR A 73 -3.14 -2.60 5.89
C TYR A 73 -3.82 -1.80 7.00
N ILE A 74 -5.01 -1.22 6.74
CA ILE A 74 -5.77 -0.53 7.79
C ILE A 74 -6.13 -1.51 8.93
N CYS A 75 -6.60 -2.71 8.62
CA CYS A 75 -6.91 -3.73 9.64
C CYS A 75 -5.66 -4.09 10.46
N LEU A 76 -4.52 -4.27 9.79
CA LEU A 76 -3.24 -4.52 10.44
C LEU A 76 -2.84 -3.38 11.39
N GLN A 77 -2.94 -2.13 10.96
CA GLN A 77 -2.63 -0.98 11.82
C GLN A 77 -3.60 -0.87 13.01
N ALA A 78 -4.88 -1.20 12.80
CA ALA A 78 -5.86 -1.25 13.88
C ALA A 78 -5.50 -2.30 14.93
N ASP A 79 -5.10 -3.51 14.52
CA ASP A 79 -4.64 -4.56 15.44
C ASP A 79 -3.40 -4.14 16.22
N ILE A 80 -2.45 -3.45 15.57
CA ILE A 80 -1.25 -2.90 16.22
C ILE A 80 -1.66 -1.87 17.29
N MET A 81 -2.56 -0.95 16.96
CA MET A 81 -3.04 0.06 17.92
C MET A 81 -3.79 -0.54 19.11
N ASN A 82 -4.58 -1.58 18.85
CA ASN A 82 -5.33 -2.28 19.89
C ASN A 82 -4.44 -3.20 20.74
N GLY A 83 -3.20 -3.43 20.34
CA GLY A 83 -2.31 -4.41 20.98
C GLY A 83 -2.78 -5.86 20.82
N ASP A 84 -3.66 -6.14 19.85
CA ASP A 84 -4.17 -7.48 19.60
C ASP A 84 -3.11 -8.31 18.84
N THR A 85 -2.29 -9.02 19.60
CA THR A 85 -1.24 -9.87 19.05
C THR A 85 -1.75 -11.04 18.20
N ALA A 86 -2.98 -11.52 18.43
CA ALA A 86 -3.57 -12.61 17.65
C ALA A 86 -4.16 -12.07 16.34
N GLY A 87 -4.91 -10.97 16.41
CA GLY A 87 -5.39 -10.21 15.26
C GLY A 87 -4.25 -9.79 14.34
N TYR A 88 -3.21 -9.20 14.92
CA TYR A 88 -2.00 -8.77 14.21
C TYR A 88 -1.40 -9.89 13.34
N LYS A 89 -1.23 -11.10 13.89
CA LYS A 89 -0.67 -12.23 13.14
C LYS A 89 -1.52 -12.58 11.91
N ASN A 90 -2.84 -12.57 12.07
CA ASN A 90 -3.77 -12.87 10.99
C ASN A 90 -3.75 -11.76 9.94
N SER A 91 -3.89 -10.51 10.35
CA SER A 91 -3.88 -9.34 9.47
C SER A 91 -2.55 -9.19 8.73
N ALA A 92 -1.42 -9.43 9.41
CA ALA A 92 -0.08 -9.39 8.82
C ALA A 92 0.09 -10.47 7.76
N SER A 93 -0.35 -11.70 8.02
CA SER A 93 -0.31 -12.79 7.04
C SER A 93 -1.11 -12.44 5.78
N LEU A 94 -2.34 -11.94 5.96
CA LEU A 94 -3.22 -11.54 4.87
C LEU A 94 -2.64 -10.37 4.05
N PHE A 95 -2.11 -9.34 4.73
CA PHE A 95 -1.45 -8.21 4.09
C PHE A 95 -0.23 -8.66 3.28
N ASN A 96 0.66 -9.45 3.89
CA ASN A 96 1.87 -9.94 3.24
C ASN A 96 1.55 -10.78 1.99
N SER A 97 0.54 -11.65 2.06
CA SER A 97 0.11 -12.46 0.92
C SER A 97 -0.42 -11.60 -0.24
N ALA A 98 -1.22 -10.57 0.06
CA ALA A 98 -1.75 -9.66 -0.95
C ALA A 98 -0.63 -8.81 -1.57
N TYR A 99 0.28 -8.29 -0.73
CA TYR A 99 1.42 -7.49 -1.16
C TYR A 99 2.38 -8.27 -2.05
N LEU A 100 2.69 -9.52 -1.69
CA LEU A 100 3.51 -10.41 -2.51
C LEU A 100 2.86 -10.71 -3.86
N SER A 101 1.55 -10.91 -3.89
CA SER A 101 0.80 -11.14 -5.14
C SER A 101 0.89 -9.94 -6.08
N PHE A 102 0.75 -8.73 -5.54
CA PHE A 102 0.94 -7.49 -6.30
C PHE A 102 2.37 -7.37 -6.84
N MET A 103 3.39 -7.54 -6.01
CA MET A 103 4.79 -7.45 -6.43
C MET A 103 5.10 -8.46 -7.54
N ASN A 104 4.64 -9.70 -7.41
CA ASN A 104 4.85 -10.75 -8.41
C ASN A 104 4.17 -10.40 -9.74
N HIS A 105 2.94 -9.89 -9.71
CA HIS A 105 2.25 -9.46 -10.91
C HIS A 105 2.98 -8.28 -11.57
N PHE A 106 3.29 -7.24 -10.80
CA PHE A 106 3.97 -6.04 -11.28
C PHE A 106 5.35 -6.36 -11.87
N ASN A 107 6.08 -7.29 -11.26
CA ASN A 107 7.35 -7.80 -11.79
C ASN A 107 7.19 -8.48 -13.15
N ARG A 108 6.18 -9.34 -13.31
CA ARG A 108 5.93 -10.06 -14.57
C ARG A 108 5.54 -9.12 -15.69
N THR A 109 4.67 -8.14 -15.41
CA THR A 109 4.20 -7.19 -16.42
C THR A 109 5.26 -6.17 -16.84
N ASN A 110 6.18 -5.83 -15.93
CA ASN A 110 7.20 -4.81 -16.17
C ASN A 110 8.60 -5.39 -16.41
N PHE A 111 8.72 -6.71 -16.59
CA PHE A 111 9.99 -7.44 -16.77
C PHE A 111 10.87 -6.90 -17.93
N ILE A 112 10.25 -6.30 -18.95
CA ILE A 112 10.94 -5.76 -20.14
C ILE A 112 11.64 -4.41 -19.85
N LYS A 113 11.19 -3.66 -18.84
CA LYS A 113 11.77 -2.36 -18.46
C LYS A 113 12.72 -2.59 -17.28
N LYS A 114 13.96 -2.97 -17.58
CA LYS A 114 14.98 -3.32 -16.57
C LYS A 114 15.05 -2.26 -15.45
N ARG A 115 15.12 -2.73 -14.20
CA ARG A 115 15.51 -1.91 -13.03
C ARG A 115 16.73 -1.09 -13.42
N LYS A 116 16.71 0.23 -13.18
CA LYS A 116 17.94 1.02 -13.10
C LYS A 116 18.78 0.38 -12.00
N ILE A 117 19.73 -0.49 -12.38
CA ILE A 117 20.75 -0.97 -11.46
C ILE A 117 21.50 0.31 -11.07
N ARG A 118 21.39 0.75 -9.81
CA ARG A 118 22.30 1.75 -9.27
C ARG A 118 23.68 1.10 -9.25
N ILE A 119 24.40 1.21 -10.36
CA ILE A 119 25.83 0.94 -10.40
C ILE A 119 26.47 2.17 -9.73
N GLY A 120 26.61 2.11 -8.41
CA GLY A 120 27.51 2.96 -7.67
C GLY A 120 28.49 2.03 -6.96
N GLY A 121 29.79 2.18 -7.05
CA GLY A 121 30.61 3.08 -7.85
C GLY A 121 32.04 2.56 -7.75
N GLU A 122 32.80 2.78 -8.82
CA GLU A 122 34.21 3.19 -8.82
C GLU A 122 35.29 2.26 -8.21
N CYS A 123 36.27 1.95 -9.07
CA CYS A 123 37.54 1.31 -8.78
C CYS A 123 38.42 2.11 -7.81
#